data_AF-A0A379DX86-F1
#
_entry.id   AF-A0A379DX86-F1
#
_cell.length_a   1.000
_cell.length_b   1.000
_cell.length_c   1.000
_cell.angle_alpha   90.00
_cell.angle_beta   90.00
_cell.angle_gamma   90.00
#
_symmetry.space_group_name_H-M   'P 1'
#
loop_
_entity.id
_entity.type
_entity.pdbx_description
1 polymer ?
#
loop_
_entity_poly.entity_id
_entity_poly.type
_entity_poly.pdbx_seq_one_letter_code
_entity_poly.pdbx_strand_id
1 'polypeptide(L)'
;MKLTIFNIALIIMAILVILWLIKRTRVNKQKEKQYVEPLPFQPIHIEEVKDLYDGTELICKTGFLHYQLTMTNAVKEETEGLFVGIAKADPNHAARILIEDETNQLRGYIDNQNDLYKKLISRKKAAVYGFSRKQNDDSFIGEVCVRIR
;
A
#
# COMPACT_ATOMS: atom_id res chain seq x y z
N MET A 1 -2.12 59.73 6.43
CA MET A 1 -0.78 59.33 6.94
C MET A 1 -0.83 58.14 7.90
N LYS A 2 -1.72 58.10 8.91
CA LYS A 2 -1.81 56.95 9.84
C LYS A 2 -2.25 55.63 9.17
N LEU A 3 -3.19 55.69 8.23
CA LEU A 3 -3.71 54.51 7.52
C LEU A 3 -2.68 53.87 6.57
N THR A 4 -1.84 54.68 5.93
CA THR A 4 -0.76 54.21 5.06
C THR A 4 0.35 53.52 5.84
N ILE A 5 0.73 54.05 7.01
CA ILE A 5 1.72 53.42 7.90
C ILE A 5 1.19 52.09 8.45
N PHE A 6 -0.09 52.01 8.82
CA PHE A 6 -0.73 50.78 9.30
C PHE A 6 -0.75 49.67 8.23
N ASN A 7 -1.08 50.02 6.98
CA ASN A 7 -1.06 49.08 5.87
C ASN A 7 0.36 48.57 5.55
N ILE A 8 1.37 49.46 5.62
CA ILE A 8 2.77 49.07 5.44
C ILE A 8 3.22 48.11 6.56
N ALA A 9 2.83 48.38 7.82
CA ALA A 9 3.13 47.52 8.95
C ALA A 9 2.50 46.12 8.80
N LEU A 10 1.26 46.03 8.31
CA LEU A 10 0.58 44.76 8.03
C LEU A 10 1.29 43.93 6.96
N ILE A 11 1.75 44.58 5.89
CA ILE A 11 2.50 43.91 4.81
C ILE A 11 3.82 43.34 5.35
N ILE A 12 4.56 44.12 6.14
CA ILE A 12 5.82 43.68 6.76
C ILE A 12 5.57 42.47 7.69
N MET A 13 4.51 42.54 8.50
CA MET A 13 4.16 41.44 9.41
C MET A 13 3.80 40.16 8.65
N ALA A 14 3.03 40.26 7.57
CA ALA A 14 2.70 39.12 6.72
C ALA A 14 3.93 38.47 6.09
N ILE A 15 4.88 39.27 5.60
CA ILE A 15 6.15 38.76 5.02
C ILE A 15 6.95 38.01 6.09
N LEU A 16 7.04 38.54 7.31
CA LEU A 16 7.75 37.88 8.41
C LEU A 16 7.10 36.53 8.79
N VAL A 17 5.77 36.45 8.81
CA VAL A 17 5.04 35.19 9.07
C VAL A 17 5.33 34.16 7.98
N ILE A 18 5.32 34.56 6.71
CA ILE A 18 5.61 33.66 5.58
C ILE A 18 7.05 33.13 5.67
N LEU A 19 8.03 33.99 5.93
CA LEU A 19 9.43 33.58 6.11
C LEU A 19 9.61 32.61 7.28
N TRP A 20 8.90 32.85 8.38
CA TRP A 20 8.92 31.96 9.54
C TRP A 20 8.35 30.57 9.23
N LEU A 21 7.23 30.50 8.49
CA LEU A 21 6.63 29.23 8.05
C LEU A 21 7.53 28.46 7.08
N ILE A 22 8.20 29.14 6.15
CA ILE A 22 9.18 28.52 5.24
C ILE A 22 10.35 27.93 6.02
N LYS A 23 10.86 28.66 7.02
CA LYS A 23 11.95 28.17 7.86
C LYS A 23 11.53 26.95 8.69
N ARG A 24 10.34 26.99 9.30
CA ARG A 24 9.79 25.87 10.08
C ARG A 24 9.54 24.62 9.22
N THR A 25 9.05 24.79 7.99
CA THR A 25 8.85 23.66 7.06
C THR A 25 10.16 23.08 6.54
N ARG A 26 11.22 23.89 6.33
CA ARG A 26 12.55 23.39 5.98
C ARG A 26 13.21 22.60 7.11
N VAL A 27 13.15 23.10 8.34
CA VAL A 27 13.74 22.40 9.52
C VAL A 27 13.08 21.04 9.74
N ASN A 28 11.75 20.93 9.56
CA ASN A 28 11.07 19.64 9.66
C ASN A 28 11.42 18.66 8.53
N LYS A 29 11.83 19.15 7.35
CA LYS A 29 12.30 18.30 6.25
C LYS A 29 13.75 17.82 6.44
N GLN A 30 14.51 18.49 7.31
CA GLN A 30 15.96 18.33 7.43
C GLN A 30 16.39 17.55 8.68
N LYS A 31 15.48 16.81 9.32
CA LYS A 31 15.92 15.69 10.17
C LYS A 31 16.67 14.73 9.25
N GLU A 32 17.99 14.64 9.42
CA GLU A 32 18.83 13.65 8.76
C GLU A 32 18.13 12.31 8.88
N LYS A 33 17.79 11.72 7.74
CA LYS A 33 17.23 10.38 7.71
C LYS A 33 18.36 9.47 8.15
N GLN A 34 18.30 9.02 9.40
CA GLN A 34 19.24 8.05 9.93
C GLN A 34 19.18 6.83 9.01
N TYR A 35 20.30 6.54 8.33
CA TYR A 35 20.38 5.43 7.40
C TYR A 35 20.41 4.13 8.22
N VAL A 36 19.28 3.43 8.24
CA VAL A 36 19.17 2.11 8.86
C VAL A 36 19.27 1.10 7.72
N GLU A 37 20.27 0.22 7.79
CA GLU A 37 20.36 -0.91 6.87
C GLU A 37 19.05 -1.71 6.94
N PRO A 38 18.39 -1.98 5.80
CA PRO A 38 17.18 -2.78 5.81
C PRO A 38 17.52 -4.17 6.35
N LEU A 39 16.76 -4.62 7.35
CA LEU A 39 16.85 -5.99 7.82
C LEU A 39 16.66 -6.96 6.63
N PRO A 40 17.38 -8.09 6.61
CA PRO A 40 17.24 -9.07 5.56
C PRO A 40 15.78 -9.52 5.47
N PHE A 41 15.27 -9.63 4.25
CA PHE A 41 13.89 -10.03 4.02
C PHE A 41 13.64 -11.43 4.59
N GLN A 42 12.68 -11.53 5.49
CA GLN A 42 12.10 -12.80 5.93
C GLN A 42 10.80 -13.05 5.14
N PRO A 43 10.59 -14.28 4.62
CA PRO A 43 9.30 -14.69 4.08
C PRO A 43 8.19 -14.46 5.11
N ILE A 44 7.00 -14.07 4.64
CA ILE A 44 5.83 -13.95 5.52
C ILE A 44 5.24 -15.34 5.69
N HIS A 45 5.04 -15.76 6.94
CA HIS A 45 4.39 -17.01 7.27
C HIS A 45 2.89 -16.82 7.53
N ILE A 46 2.09 -17.86 7.29
CA ILE A 46 0.63 -17.80 7.44
C ILE A 46 0.21 -17.50 8.89
N GLU A 47 0.99 -17.93 9.88
CA GLU A 47 0.78 -17.62 11.29
C GLU A 47 0.82 -16.11 11.54
N GLU A 48 1.72 -15.40 10.88
CA GLU A 48 1.84 -13.94 11.00
C GLU A 48 0.68 -13.22 10.29
N VAL A 49 0.12 -13.82 9.24
CA VAL A 49 -1.04 -13.24 8.55
C VAL A 49 -2.28 -13.25 9.45
N LYS A 50 -2.41 -14.27 10.31
CA LYS A 50 -3.49 -14.32 11.31
C LYS A 50 -3.43 -13.15 12.28
N ASP A 51 -2.23 -12.74 12.69
CA ASP A 51 -2.04 -11.58 13.58
C ASP A 51 -2.26 -10.24 12.87
N LEU A 52 -2.23 -10.24 11.53
CA LEU A 52 -2.43 -9.05 10.68
C LEU A 52 -3.87 -8.93 10.17
N TYR A 53 -4.75 -9.86 10.51
CA TYR A 53 -6.15 -9.86 10.10
C TYR A 53 -7.04 -9.82 11.33
N ASP A 54 -7.90 -8.80 11.42
CA ASP A 54 -8.77 -8.61 12.58
C ASP A 54 -10.17 -9.24 12.44
N GLY A 55 -10.38 -10.03 11.38
CA GLY A 55 -11.70 -10.58 11.01
C GLY A 55 -12.44 -9.73 9.97
N THR A 56 -11.98 -8.49 9.71
CA THR A 56 -12.62 -7.56 8.80
C THR A 56 -11.68 -6.92 7.80
N GLU A 57 -10.48 -6.54 8.23
CA GLU A 57 -9.49 -5.80 7.44
C GLU A 57 -8.11 -6.45 7.54
N LEU A 58 -7.33 -6.31 6.47
CA LEU A 58 -5.95 -6.75 6.42
C LEU A 58 -4.96 -5.61 6.70
N ILE A 59 -4.19 -5.74 7.77
CA ILE A 59 -3.18 -4.76 8.16
C ILE A 59 -1.87 -5.01 7.41
N CYS A 60 -1.43 -4.02 6.63
CA CYS A 60 -0.18 -4.14 5.90
C CYS A 60 1.07 -3.82 6.72
N LYS A 61 1.98 -4.78 6.83
CA LYS A 61 3.37 -4.59 7.27
C LYS A 61 4.09 -3.50 6.47
N THR A 62 5.08 -2.87 7.12
CA THR A 62 5.96 -1.89 6.47
C THR A 62 6.61 -2.49 5.22
N GLY A 63 6.55 -1.76 4.09
CA GLY A 63 7.08 -2.22 2.81
C GLY A 63 6.09 -2.98 1.93
N PHE A 64 4.86 -3.17 2.41
CA PHE A 64 3.72 -3.65 1.66
C PHE A 64 2.72 -2.51 1.44
N LEU A 65 1.97 -2.55 0.35
CA LEU A 65 0.82 -1.69 0.11
C LEU A 65 -0.44 -2.54 0.02
N HIS A 66 -1.51 -2.00 0.58
CA HIS A 66 -2.84 -2.59 0.55
C HIS A 66 -3.50 -2.40 -0.81
N TYR A 67 -4.16 -3.45 -1.29
CA TYR A 67 -5.00 -3.42 -2.47
C TYR A 67 -6.23 -4.29 -2.27
N GLN A 68 -7.36 -3.82 -2.78
CA GLN A 68 -8.54 -4.65 -2.94
C GLN A 68 -8.44 -5.44 -4.26
N LEU A 69 -8.81 -6.72 -4.22
CA LEU A 69 -8.92 -7.52 -5.44
C LEU A 69 -10.07 -6.99 -6.30
N THR A 70 -9.79 -6.76 -7.58
CA THR A 70 -10.83 -6.43 -8.57
C THR A 70 -11.76 -7.62 -8.79
N MET A 71 -11.20 -8.83 -8.68
CA MET A 71 -11.95 -10.08 -8.75
C MET A 71 -11.30 -11.09 -7.82
N THR A 72 -12.13 -11.80 -7.08
CA THR A 72 -11.71 -12.80 -6.08
C THR A 72 -12.29 -14.15 -6.44
N ASN A 73 -11.45 -15.18 -6.53
CA ASN A 73 -11.89 -16.55 -6.78
C ASN A 73 -12.57 -17.15 -5.54
N ALA A 74 -13.45 -18.12 -5.80
CA ALA A 74 -14.16 -18.84 -4.76
C ALA A 74 -13.19 -19.50 -3.76
N VAL A 75 -13.52 -19.35 -2.49
CA VAL A 75 -12.89 -20.04 -1.36
C VAL A 75 -13.91 -20.96 -0.70
N LYS A 76 -13.46 -22.10 -0.17
CA LYS A 76 -14.34 -23.03 0.54
C LYS A 76 -14.89 -22.35 1.80
N GLU A 77 -16.18 -22.53 2.05
CA GLU A 77 -16.98 -21.79 3.05
C GLU A 77 -16.50 -21.94 4.50
N GLU A 78 -15.70 -22.96 4.80
CA GLU A 78 -15.35 -23.36 6.17
C GLU A 78 -14.01 -22.79 6.68
N THR A 79 -13.37 -21.93 5.89
CA THR A 79 -12.08 -21.32 6.25
C THR A 79 -12.06 -19.84 5.91
N GLU A 80 -11.79 -18.99 6.89
CA GLU A 80 -11.27 -17.65 6.62
C GLU A 80 -10.06 -17.81 5.69
N GLY A 81 -10.21 -17.37 4.45
CA GLY A 81 -9.30 -17.73 3.35
C GLY A 81 -8.04 -16.90 3.39
N LEU A 82 -7.30 -16.92 4.51
CA LEU A 82 -5.99 -16.31 4.64
C LEU A 82 -4.99 -17.08 3.78
N PHE A 83 -4.12 -16.36 3.09
CA PHE A 83 -3.08 -16.96 2.27
C PHE A 83 -1.84 -16.08 2.19
N VAL A 84 -0.73 -16.74 1.89
CA VAL A 84 0.51 -16.14 1.42
C VAL A 84 0.70 -16.55 -0.03
N GLY A 85 1.44 -15.77 -0.82
CA GLY A 85 1.81 -16.16 -2.17
C GLY A 85 2.58 -15.09 -2.94
N ILE A 86 2.30 -15.01 -4.24
CA ILE A 86 2.98 -14.09 -5.16
C ILE A 86 2.00 -13.25 -5.99
N ALA A 87 2.40 -11.99 -6.21
CA ALA A 87 1.80 -11.11 -7.20
C ALA A 87 2.68 -11.07 -8.45
N LYS A 88 2.09 -11.21 -9.63
CA LYS A 88 2.79 -11.12 -10.92
C LYS A 88 1.97 -10.37 -11.97
N ALA A 89 2.65 -9.73 -12.92
CA ALA A 89 1.97 -9.10 -14.04
C ALA A 89 1.35 -10.18 -14.95
N ASP A 90 0.10 -9.98 -15.38
CA ASP A 90 -0.53 -10.84 -16.38
C ASP A 90 0.15 -10.61 -17.75
N PRO A 91 0.70 -11.65 -18.41
CA PRO A 91 1.32 -11.49 -19.71
C PRO A 91 0.32 -11.16 -20.83
N ASN A 92 -0.97 -11.48 -20.63
CA ASN A 92 -2.01 -11.37 -21.66
C ASN A 92 -2.89 -10.12 -21.48
N HIS A 93 -2.90 -9.50 -20.30
CA HIS A 93 -3.73 -8.35 -19.99
C HIS A 93 -2.90 -7.20 -19.42
N ALA A 94 -2.80 -6.11 -20.17
CA ALA A 94 -2.11 -4.91 -19.72
C ALA A 94 -2.75 -4.36 -18.44
N ALA A 95 -1.92 -3.93 -17.49
CA ALA A 95 -2.33 -3.40 -16.19
C ALA A 95 -3.05 -4.37 -15.24
N ARG A 96 -3.10 -5.67 -15.58
CA ARG A 96 -3.61 -6.72 -14.68
C ARG A 96 -2.50 -7.38 -13.89
N ILE A 97 -2.76 -7.58 -12.61
CA ILE A 97 -1.85 -8.24 -11.68
C ILE A 97 -2.55 -9.49 -11.15
N LEU A 98 -1.97 -10.65 -11.42
CA LEU A 98 -2.44 -11.94 -10.93
C LEU A 98 -1.92 -12.17 -9.52
N ILE A 99 -2.80 -12.61 -8.63
CA ILE A 99 -2.49 -13.01 -7.27
C ILE A 99 -2.62 -14.52 -7.17
N GLU A 100 -1.51 -15.19 -6.90
CA GLU A 100 -1.44 -16.64 -6.71
C GLU A 100 -0.99 -16.95 -5.29
N ASP A 101 -1.48 -18.04 -4.72
CA ASP A 101 -0.98 -18.54 -3.44
C ASP A 101 0.31 -19.35 -3.58
N GLU A 102 0.83 -19.86 -2.47
CA GLU A 102 2.03 -20.72 -2.43
C GLU A 102 1.89 -22.04 -3.22
N THR A 103 0.66 -22.47 -3.53
CA THR A 103 0.38 -23.64 -4.38
C THR A 103 0.28 -23.29 -5.87
N ASN A 104 0.52 -22.02 -6.23
CA ASN A 104 0.30 -21.42 -7.55
C ASN A 104 -1.18 -21.43 -7.99
N GLN A 105 -2.11 -21.52 -7.05
CA GLN A 105 -3.53 -21.37 -7.36
C GLN A 105 -3.87 -19.88 -7.46
N LEU A 106 -4.54 -19.49 -8.55
CA LEU A 106 -5.02 -18.13 -8.72
C LEU A 106 -6.08 -17.82 -7.64
N ARG A 107 -5.84 -16.80 -6.82
CA ARG A 107 -6.76 -16.30 -5.79
C ARG A 107 -7.58 -15.11 -6.26
N GLY A 108 -7.08 -14.39 -7.27
CA GLY A 108 -7.79 -13.28 -7.88
C GLY A 108 -6.86 -12.41 -8.71
N TYR A 109 -7.33 -11.22 -9.06
CA TYR A 109 -6.51 -10.22 -9.74
C TYR A 109 -6.83 -8.80 -9.31
N ILE A 110 -5.86 -7.91 -9.55
CA ILE A 110 -5.99 -6.46 -9.39
C ILE A 110 -5.80 -5.82 -10.76
N ASP A 111 -6.76 -5.01 -11.18
CA ASP A 111 -6.68 -4.23 -12.41
C ASP A 111 -6.36 -2.74 -12.12
N ASN A 112 -5.94 -2.02 -13.16
CA ASN A 112 -5.74 -0.57 -13.16
C ASN A 112 -4.65 -0.01 -12.21
N GLN A 113 -3.73 -0.86 -11.74
CA GLN A 113 -2.58 -0.44 -10.91
C GLN A 113 -1.29 -0.35 -11.75
N ASN A 114 -1.21 0.66 -12.63
CA ASN A 114 -0.14 0.79 -13.63
C ASN A 114 1.28 0.83 -13.05
N ASP A 115 1.50 1.51 -11.93
CA ASP A 115 2.83 1.63 -11.33
C ASP A 115 3.30 0.31 -10.71
N LEU A 116 2.39 -0.41 -10.04
CA LEU A 116 2.68 -1.74 -9.50
C LEU A 116 2.90 -2.74 -10.65
N TYR A 117 2.04 -2.71 -11.67
CA TYR A 117 2.16 -3.56 -12.86
C TYR A 117 3.52 -3.40 -13.55
N LYS A 118 3.96 -2.16 -13.81
CA LYS A 118 5.29 -1.88 -14.40
C LYS A 118 6.44 -2.43 -13.54
N LYS A 119 6.35 -2.28 -12.22
CA LYS A 119 7.34 -2.85 -11.30
C LYS A 119 7.37 -4.38 -11.37
N LEU A 120 6.21 -5.02 -11.44
CA LEU A 120 6.10 -6.48 -11.53
C LEU A 120 6.60 -7.04 -12.87
N ILE A 121 6.48 -6.30 -13.98
CA ILE A 121 7.11 -6.68 -15.24
C ILE A 121 8.64 -6.79 -15.09
N SER A 122 9.25 -5.78 -14.45
CA SER A 122 10.70 -5.72 -14.25
C SER A 122 11.18 -6.77 -13.25
N ARG A 123 10.50 -6.90 -12.10
CA ARG A 123 10.89 -7.77 -10.99
C ARG A 123 10.38 -9.20 -11.10
N LYS A 124 9.51 -9.48 -12.07
CA LYS A 124 8.79 -10.74 -12.32
C LYS A 124 7.75 -11.12 -11.27
N LYS A 125 8.05 -10.95 -9.98
CA LYS A 125 7.13 -11.29 -8.88
C LYS A 125 7.35 -10.40 -7.65
N ALA A 126 6.33 -10.31 -6.81
CA ALA A 126 6.41 -9.74 -5.47
C ALA A 126 5.71 -10.67 -4.47
N ALA A 127 6.20 -10.69 -3.23
CA ALA A 127 5.52 -11.39 -2.14
C ALA A 127 4.18 -10.70 -1.84
N VAL A 128 3.16 -11.50 -1.53
CA VAL A 128 1.84 -11.03 -1.14
C VAL A 128 1.29 -11.91 -0.02
N TYR A 129 0.47 -11.33 0.81
CA TYR A 129 -0.45 -12.06 1.69
C TYR A 129 -1.81 -11.40 1.58
N GLY A 130 -2.85 -12.16 1.85
CA GLY A 130 -4.20 -11.71 1.63
C GLY A 130 -5.23 -12.53 2.37
N PHE A 131 -6.46 -12.07 2.28
CA PHE A 131 -7.62 -12.86 2.63
C PHE A 131 -8.62 -12.85 1.48
N SER A 132 -9.41 -13.92 1.43
CA SER A 132 -10.62 -13.99 0.61
C SER A 132 -11.76 -14.47 1.49
N ARG A 133 -12.94 -13.86 1.33
CA ARG A 133 -14.17 -14.26 2.03
C ARG A 133 -15.36 -14.26 1.10
N LYS A 134 -16.32 -15.14 1.39
CA LYS A 134 -17.65 -15.10 0.76
C LYS A 134 -18.41 -13.87 1.30
N GLN A 135 -19.01 -13.09 0.42
CA GLN A 135 -19.87 -11.96 0.77
C GLN A 135 -21.35 -12.33 0.67
N ASN A 136 -21.75 -12.92 -0.46
CA ASN A 136 -23.10 -13.42 -0.74
C ASN A 136 -22.98 -14.76 -1.49
N ASP A 137 -24.10 -15.40 -1.83
CA ASP A 137 -24.13 -16.73 -2.45
C ASP A 137 -23.18 -16.90 -3.64
N ASP A 138 -23.04 -15.87 -4.49
CA ASP A 138 -22.21 -15.88 -5.70
C ASP A 138 -21.08 -14.83 -5.74
N SER A 139 -20.82 -14.10 -4.63
CA SER A 139 -19.83 -13.01 -4.64
C SER A 139 -18.78 -13.16 -3.54
N PHE A 140 -17.51 -12.95 -3.90
CA PHE A 140 -16.35 -13.02 -3.00
C PHE A 140 -15.63 -11.68 -2.96
N ILE A 141 -15.20 -11.30 -1.76
CA ILE A 141 -14.31 -10.15 -1.54
C ILE A 141 -12.94 -10.69 -1.14
N GLY A 142 -11.89 -10.03 -1.58
CA GLY A 142 -10.56 -10.28 -1.06
C GLY A 142 -9.70 -9.03 -1.08
N GLU A 143 -8.76 -9.00 -0.16
CA GLU A 143 -7.78 -7.94 -0.01
C GLU A 143 -6.40 -8.55 0.10
N VAL A 144 -5.41 -7.79 -0.36
CA VAL A 144 -4.03 -8.23 -0.39
C VAL A 144 -3.08 -7.10 -0.04
N CYS A 145 -2.02 -7.46 0.68
CA CYS A 145 -0.87 -6.61 0.91
C CYS A 145 0.26 -7.07 -0.01
N VAL A 146 0.62 -6.24 -1.00
CA VAL A 146 1.65 -6.56 -1.99
C VAL A 146 2.95 -5.84 -1.64
N ARG A 147 4.07 -6.58 -1.65
CA ARG A 147 5.39 -6.02 -1.39
C ARG A 147 5.79 -5.04 -2.50
N ILE A 148 6.20 -3.84 -2.12
CA ILE A 148 6.60 -2.78 -3.07
C ILE A 148 8.08 -2.42 -3.05
N ARG A 149 8.85 -2.99 -2.10
CA ARG A 149 10.28 -2.71 -1.89
C ARG A 149 11.18 -3.84 -2.35
#